data_AF-A0A1R4FNT7-F1
#
_entry.id   AF-A0A1R4FNT7-F1
#
_cell.length_a   1.000
_cell.length_b   1.000
_cell.length_c   1.000
_cell.angle_alpha   90.00
_cell.angle_beta   90.00
_cell.angle_gamma   90.00
#
_symmetry.space_group_name_H-M   'P 1'
#
loop_
_entity.id
_entity.type
_entity.pdbx_description
1 polymer ?
#
loop_
_entity_poly.entity_id
_entity_poly.type
_entity_poly.pdbx_seq_one_letter_code
_entity_poly.pdbx_strand_id
1 'polypeptide(L)'
;MPAPRWLLILATLTMLTACDSSPAAPDAAPEATPAAVTTESFIAAAARIDANALPALADAVDADPAGVANQLQSGLGGRRALQAYAAAMLESGQADRLGRQWAALTADPTALSTAEQRDGGVWHPRAEDAGFFTGGIAAALSQNPKALPDFAQGAGVVPPAPGQDVSEWLSARIDALPRPARAAFDQALHAGAVR
;
A
#
# COMPACT_ATOMS: atom_id res chain seq x y z
N MET A 1 70.35 -4.32 -19.98
CA MET A 1 69.11 -4.22 -20.79
C MET A 1 68.55 -5.62 -21.00
N PRO A 2 67.22 -5.82 -20.95
CA PRO A 2 66.38 -6.06 -19.77
C PRO A 2 66.56 -7.44 -19.10
N ALA A 3 66.02 -7.58 -17.87
CA ALA A 3 66.21 -8.66 -16.89
C ALA A 3 65.34 -9.93 -17.14
N PRO A 4 65.67 -11.08 -16.50
CA PRO A 4 65.13 -12.40 -16.82
C PRO A 4 63.95 -12.80 -15.92
N ARG A 5 62.99 -13.57 -16.44
CA ARG A 5 62.02 -14.33 -15.62
C ARG A 5 61.85 -15.75 -16.15
N TRP A 6 62.71 -16.63 -15.63
CA TRP A 6 62.40 -17.91 -15.00
C TRP A 6 61.11 -18.66 -15.42
N LEU A 7 61.35 -19.78 -16.10
CA LEU A 7 60.75 -21.12 -15.96
C LEU A 7 59.69 -21.31 -14.86
N LEU A 8 58.60 -22.05 -15.16
CA LEU A 8 58.45 -23.47 -14.76
C LEU A 8 57.10 -24.06 -15.24
N ILE A 9 57.23 -25.06 -16.11
CA ILE A 9 56.57 -26.39 -16.07
C ILE A 9 55.09 -26.55 -16.49
N LEU A 10 54.97 -27.29 -17.59
CA LEU A 10 53.83 -28.07 -18.09
C LEU A 10 53.29 -29.09 -17.08
N ALA A 11 51.97 -29.23 -17.01
CA ALA A 11 51.34 -30.52 -16.76
C ALA A 11 50.05 -30.65 -17.58
N THR A 12 50.13 -31.51 -18.59
CA THR A 12 49.04 -32.15 -19.33
C THR A 12 47.98 -32.73 -18.40
N LEU A 13 46.69 -32.52 -18.70
CA LEU A 13 45.63 -33.34 -18.14
C LEU A 13 44.82 -34.01 -19.26
N THR A 14 44.92 -35.33 -19.26
CA THR A 14 44.24 -36.33 -20.07
C THR A 14 42.74 -36.31 -19.80
N MET A 15 41.94 -36.17 -20.86
CA MET A 15 40.52 -36.55 -20.89
C MET A 15 40.44 -38.08 -20.90
N LEU A 16 39.75 -38.70 -19.94
CA LEU A 16 38.87 -39.86 -20.20
C LEU A 16 38.01 -40.20 -18.97
N THR A 17 36.68 -40.07 -19.17
CA THR A 17 35.58 -40.90 -18.66
C THR A 17 35.46 -41.13 -17.15
N ALA A 18 34.60 -40.33 -16.50
CA ALA A 18 33.95 -40.69 -15.24
C ALA A 18 32.42 -40.54 -15.39
N CYS A 19 31.75 -41.64 -15.06
CA CYS A 19 30.34 -41.87 -14.71
C CYS A 19 29.32 -40.72 -14.77
N ASP A 20 28.30 -40.97 -15.60
CA ASP A 20 26.87 -40.78 -15.37
C ASP A 20 26.46 -40.26 -13.97
N SER A 21 26.07 -38.99 -13.88
CA SER A 21 24.97 -38.46 -13.05
C SER A 21 25.03 -36.94 -13.00
N SER A 22 24.00 -36.31 -13.58
CA SER A 22 23.76 -34.87 -13.59
C SER A 22 23.56 -34.32 -12.17
N PRO A 23 24.28 -33.27 -11.71
CA PRO A 23 23.81 -32.45 -10.60
C PRO A 23 23.09 -31.23 -11.18
N ALA A 24 21.80 -31.16 -10.88
CA ALA A 24 20.93 -30.02 -11.13
C ALA A 24 21.55 -28.70 -10.64
N ALA A 25 21.27 -27.64 -11.38
CA ALA A 25 21.61 -26.26 -11.03
C ALA A 25 21.15 -25.93 -9.60
N PRO A 26 21.88 -25.07 -8.86
CA PRO A 26 21.50 -24.68 -7.52
C PRO A 26 20.13 -23.99 -7.57
N ASP A 27 19.19 -24.58 -6.83
CA ASP A 27 17.86 -24.04 -6.54
C ASP A 27 17.97 -22.55 -6.23
N ALA A 28 17.30 -21.74 -7.05
CA ALA A 28 16.99 -20.37 -6.71
C ALA A 28 16.26 -20.37 -5.36
N ALA A 29 16.82 -19.68 -4.38
CA ALA A 29 16.15 -19.43 -3.12
C ALA A 29 14.73 -18.92 -3.40
N PRO A 30 13.69 -19.43 -2.72
CA PRO A 30 12.34 -18.92 -2.91
C PRO A 30 12.36 -17.44 -2.57
N GLU A 31 12.01 -16.60 -3.55
CA GLU A 31 11.68 -15.20 -3.31
C GLU A 31 10.70 -15.17 -2.15
N ALA A 32 11.10 -14.58 -1.04
CA ALA A 32 10.26 -14.47 0.14
C ALA A 32 9.01 -13.71 -0.28
N THR A 33 7.90 -14.44 -0.46
CA THR A 33 6.60 -13.85 -0.68
C THR A 33 6.38 -12.89 0.49
N PRO A 34 6.14 -11.58 0.26
CA PRO A 34 5.87 -10.68 1.36
C PRO A 34 4.69 -11.27 2.14
N ALA A 35 4.92 -11.57 3.43
CA ALA A 35 3.90 -12.18 4.27
C ALA A 35 2.64 -11.31 4.19
N ALA A 36 1.51 -11.92 3.82
CA ALA A 36 0.25 -11.21 3.70
C ALA A 36 -0.06 -10.52 5.05
N VAL A 37 -0.11 -9.19 5.06
CA VAL A 37 -0.38 -8.43 6.26
C VAL A 37 -1.85 -8.64 6.64
N THR A 38 -2.08 -9.37 7.72
CA THR A 38 -3.41 -9.58 8.29
C THR A 38 -3.87 -8.32 9.04
N THR A 39 -5.18 -8.13 9.20
CA THR A 39 -5.74 -7.03 10.02
C THR A 39 -5.11 -6.96 11.41
N GLU A 40 -4.98 -8.10 12.09
CA GLU A 40 -4.40 -8.14 13.43
C GLU A 40 -2.93 -7.74 13.44
N SER A 41 -2.15 -8.17 12.43
CA SER A 41 -0.75 -7.75 12.30
C SER A 41 -0.63 -6.27 11.96
N PHE A 42 -1.52 -5.74 11.11
CA PHE A 42 -1.58 -4.32 10.79
C PHE A 42 -1.95 -3.49 12.02
N ILE A 43 -2.98 -3.89 12.78
CA ILE A 43 -3.42 -3.19 13.99
C ILE A 43 -2.35 -3.26 15.07
N ALA A 44 -1.72 -4.41 15.28
CA ALA A 44 -0.65 -4.57 16.26
C ALA A 44 0.57 -3.71 15.92
N ALA A 45 0.97 -3.67 14.64
CA ALA A 45 2.02 -2.78 14.16
C ALA A 45 1.61 -1.31 14.25
N ALA A 46 0.35 -0.99 13.92
CA ALA A 46 -0.19 0.37 13.96
C ALA A 46 -0.34 0.92 15.39
N ALA A 47 -0.47 0.05 16.39
CA ALA A 47 -0.48 0.43 17.80
C ALA A 47 0.91 0.84 18.32
N ARG A 48 1.98 0.51 17.58
CA ARG A 48 3.38 0.77 17.94
C ARG A 48 4.17 1.28 16.72
N ILE A 49 3.58 2.16 15.91
CA ILE A 49 4.26 2.64 14.71
C ILE A 49 5.53 3.37 15.14
N ASP A 50 6.65 2.70 14.90
CA ASP A 50 7.98 3.24 14.98
C ASP A 50 8.60 3.28 13.58
N ALA A 51 9.80 3.86 13.49
CA ALA A 51 10.50 4.01 12.22
C ALA A 51 10.83 2.67 11.52
N ASN A 52 10.76 1.54 12.23
CA ASN A 52 11.08 0.22 11.68
C ASN A 52 9.83 -0.50 11.13
N ALA A 53 8.67 -0.29 11.75
CA ALA A 53 7.42 -0.91 11.30
C ALA A 53 6.79 -0.18 10.10
N LEU A 54 6.97 1.14 9.99
CA LEU A 54 6.33 1.95 8.95
C LEU A 54 6.67 1.53 7.51
N PRO A 55 7.94 1.23 7.15
CA PRO A 55 8.27 0.79 5.79
C PRO A 55 7.54 -0.48 5.39
N ALA A 56 7.49 -1.49 6.26
CA ALA A 56 6.82 -2.76 5.98
C ALA A 56 5.30 -2.58 5.81
N LEU A 57 4.67 -1.70 6.59
CA LEU A 57 3.27 -1.36 6.42
C LEU A 57 3.02 -0.64 5.09
N ALA A 58 3.88 0.30 4.73
CA ALA A 58 3.76 1.03 3.47
C ALA A 58 3.96 0.11 2.25
N ASP A 59 4.90 -0.83 2.33
CA ASP A 59 5.13 -1.84 1.28
C ASP A 59 3.91 -2.76 1.12
N ALA A 60 3.28 -3.16 2.23
CA ALA A 60 2.07 -3.98 2.19
C ALA A 60 0.88 -3.24 1.56
N VAL A 61 0.71 -1.96 1.89
CA VAL A 61 -0.33 -1.11 1.29
C VAL A 61 -0.05 -0.87 -0.20
N ASP A 62 1.21 -0.70 -0.60
CA ASP A 62 1.58 -0.57 -2.01
C ASP A 62 1.29 -1.86 -2.80
N ALA A 63 1.50 -3.03 -2.19
CA ALA A 63 1.30 -4.32 -2.82
C ALA A 63 -0.18 -4.66 -3.02
N ASP A 64 -1.03 -4.35 -2.03
CA ASP A 64 -2.47 -4.63 -2.09
C ASP A 64 -3.29 -3.60 -1.29
N PRO A 65 -3.49 -2.39 -1.82
CA PRO A 65 -4.20 -1.33 -1.11
C PRO A 65 -5.66 -1.72 -0.85
N ALA A 66 -6.28 -2.45 -1.79
CA ALA A 66 -7.67 -2.85 -1.71
C ALA A 66 -7.89 -3.97 -0.67
N GLY A 67 -6.96 -4.94 -0.59
CA GLY A 67 -6.98 -5.97 0.45
C GLY A 67 -6.76 -5.39 1.84
N VAL A 68 -5.79 -4.48 2.01
CA VAL A 68 -5.56 -3.81 3.29
C VAL A 68 -6.76 -2.96 3.72
N ALA A 69 -7.37 -2.20 2.80
CA ALA A 69 -8.55 -1.39 3.10
C ALA A 69 -9.74 -2.25 3.59
N ASN A 70 -10.05 -3.34 2.89
CA ASN A 70 -11.06 -4.32 3.31
C ASN A 70 -10.79 -4.90 4.70
N GLN A 71 -9.55 -5.31 4.95
CA GLN A 71 -9.12 -5.86 6.23
C GLN A 71 -9.28 -4.87 7.39
N LEU A 72 -8.97 -3.58 7.15
CA LEU A 72 -9.12 -2.52 8.15
C LEU A 72 -10.58 -2.12 8.38
N GLN A 73 -11.40 -2.08 7.34
CA GLN A 73 -12.82 -1.76 7.44
C GLN A 73 -13.60 -2.84 8.22
N SER A 74 -13.22 -4.11 8.05
CA SER A 74 -13.81 -5.25 8.76
C SER A 74 -13.31 -5.44 10.20
N GLY A 75 -12.17 -4.84 10.58
CA GLY A 75 -11.47 -5.10 11.84
C GLY A 75 -11.86 -4.19 13.01
N LEU A 76 -12.02 -4.77 14.20
CA LEU A 76 -12.11 -3.98 15.44
C LEU A 76 -10.82 -3.20 15.68
N GLY A 77 -10.90 -1.87 15.60
CA GLY A 77 -9.75 -0.98 15.76
C GLY A 77 -9.05 -0.58 14.46
N GLY A 78 -9.50 -1.09 13.30
CA GLY A 78 -8.91 -0.75 12.00
C GLY A 78 -8.94 0.74 11.68
N ARG A 79 -9.95 1.48 12.15
CA ARG A 79 -9.99 2.95 12.02
C ARG A 79 -8.81 3.63 12.70
N ARG A 80 -8.54 3.28 13.96
CA ARG A 80 -7.41 3.87 14.71
C ARG A 80 -6.09 3.47 14.09
N ALA A 81 -5.96 2.23 13.63
CA ALA A 81 -4.77 1.74 12.96
C ALA A 81 -4.49 2.50 11.65
N LEU A 82 -5.52 2.73 10.83
CA LEU A 82 -5.42 3.50 9.61
C LEU A 82 -5.04 4.97 9.87
N GLN A 83 -5.68 5.62 10.84
CA GLN A 83 -5.37 7.00 11.19
C GLN A 83 -3.93 7.13 11.72
N ALA A 84 -3.48 6.19 12.55
CA ALA A 84 -2.09 6.14 13.03
C ALA A 84 -1.11 5.93 11.88
N TYR A 85 -1.41 4.99 10.96
CA TYR A 85 -0.60 4.75 9.76
C TYR A 85 -0.48 6.01 8.89
N ALA A 86 -1.61 6.65 8.57
CA ALA A 86 -1.62 7.87 7.78
C ALA A 86 -0.85 8.98 8.50
N ALA A 87 -1.07 9.20 9.80
CA ALA A 87 -0.32 10.20 10.57
C ALA A 87 1.19 9.96 10.52
N ALA A 88 1.64 8.72 10.73
CA ALA A 88 3.06 8.37 10.67
C ALA A 88 3.68 8.54 9.28
N MET A 89 2.94 8.23 8.21
CA MET A 89 3.36 8.52 6.84
C MET A 89 3.56 10.03 6.62
N LEU A 90 2.63 10.86 7.13
CA LEU A 90 2.74 12.32 7.02
C LEU A 90 3.89 12.89 7.88
N GLU A 91 4.11 12.35 9.08
CA GLU A 91 5.19 12.77 9.99
C GLU A 91 6.57 12.38 9.47
N SER A 92 6.68 11.25 8.76
CA SER A 92 7.92 10.79 8.11
C SER A 92 8.18 11.43 6.74
N GLY A 93 7.34 12.36 6.29
CA GLY A 93 7.49 13.04 5.00
C GLY A 93 7.11 12.19 3.79
N GLN A 94 6.37 11.09 3.99
CA GLN A 94 5.92 10.17 2.93
C GLN A 94 4.52 10.51 2.41
N ALA A 95 4.11 11.78 2.47
CA ALA A 95 2.80 12.23 2.03
C ALA A 95 2.52 11.91 0.55
N ASP A 96 3.53 12.08 -0.31
CA ASP A 96 3.47 11.74 -1.73
C ASP A 96 3.25 10.22 -1.97
N ARG A 97 3.88 9.34 -1.19
CA ARG A 97 3.62 7.89 -1.27
C ARG A 97 2.21 7.55 -0.80
N LEU A 98 1.74 8.16 0.28
CA LEU A 98 0.36 8.00 0.76
C LEU A 98 -0.66 8.47 -0.30
N GLY A 99 -0.34 9.54 -1.04
CA GLY A 99 -1.13 10.00 -2.18
C GLY A 99 -1.25 8.97 -3.29
N ARG A 100 -0.13 8.34 -3.68
CA ARG A 100 -0.14 7.25 -4.68
C ARG A 100 -0.96 6.04 -4.24
N GLN A 101 -0.85 5.64 -2.97
CA GLN A 101 -1.63 4.54 -2.41
C GLN A 101 -3.13 4.82 -2.50
N TRP A 102 -3.53 6.03 -2.12
CA TRP A 102 -4.91 6.47 -2.26
C TRP A 102 -5.37 6.46 -3.72
N ALA A 103 -4.58 7.03 -4.63
CA ALA A 103 -4.92 7.06 -6.06
C ALA A 103 -5.06 5.65 -6.64
N ALA A 104 -4.18 4.71 -6.28
CA ALA A 104 -4.26 3.32 -6.71
C ALA A 104 -5.55 2.65 -6.21
N LEU A 105 -5.93 2.89 -4.96
CA LEU A 105 -7.18 2.38 -4.37
C LEU A 105 -8.43 2.90 -5.09
N THR A 106 -8.37 4.13 -5.62
CA THR A 106 -9.51 4.79 -6.25
C THR A 106 -9.47 4.81 -7.78
N ALA A 107 -8.48 4.16 -8.40
CA ALA A 107 -8.20 4.26 -9.84
C ALA A 107 -9.24 3.59 -10.74
N ASP A 108 -10.01 2.63 -10.22
CA ASP A 108 -10.97 1.85 -11.01
C ASP A 108 -12.41 2.09 -10.54
N PRO A 109 -13.12 3.07 -11.13
CA PRO A 109 -14.53 3.32 -10.84
C PRO A 109 -15.42 2.12 -11.12
N THR A 110 -15.06 1.21 -12.03
CA THR A 110 -15.87 0.02 -12.37
C THR A 110 -15.78 -1.01 -11.26
N ALA A 111 -14.57 -1.26 -10.74
CA ALA A 111 -14.37 -2.11 -9.57
C ALA A 111 -15.09 -1.53 -8.34
N LEU A 112 -14.97 -0.23 -8.09
CA LEU A 112 -15.67 0.47 -7.00
C LEU A 112 -17.20 0.41 -7.15
N SER A 113 -17.71 0.43 -8.37
CA SER A 113 -19.15 0.38 -8.66
C SER A 113 -19.74 -1.02 -8.57
N THR A 114 -18.89 -2.06 -8.50
CA THR A 114 -19.36 -3.45 -8.49
C THR A 114 -20.19 -3.69 -7.23
N ALA A 115 -21.42 -4.15 -7.46
CA ALA A 115 -22.38 -4.41 -6.41
C ALA A 115 -22.34 -5.89 -6.01
N GLU A 116 -22.45 -6.15 -4.73
CA GLU A 116 -22.56 -7.50 -4.18
C GLU A 116 -23.88 -7.65 -3.42
N GLN A 117 -24.50 -8.83 -3.53
CA GLN A 117 -25.72 -9.13 -2.80
C GLN A 117 -25.37 -9.94 -1.55
N ARG A 118 -25.65 -9.38 -0.37
CA ARG A 118 -25.36 -9.99 0.93
C ARG A 118 -26.47 -9.65 1.92
N ASP A 119 -26.94 -10.65 2.67
CA ASP A 119 -27.96 -10.52 3.73
C ASP A 119 -29.25 -9.80 3.28
N GLY A 120 -29.66 -10.00 2.02
CA GLY A 120 -30.86 -9.37 1.44
C GLY A 120 -30.69 -7.91 1.02
N GLY A 121 -29.50 -7.34 1.17
CA GLY A 121 -29.12 -6.00 0.73
C GLY A 121 -28.16 -6.00 -0.46
N VAL A 122 -28.06 -4.85 -1.12
CA VAL A 122 -27.03 -4.56 -2.13
C VAL A 122 -25.94 -3.74 -1.47
N TRP A 123 -24.70 -4.21 -1.58
CA TRP A 123 -23.51 -3.62 -0.98
C TRP A 123 -22.54 -3.21 -2.07
N HIS A 124 -21.70 -2.21 -1.80
CA HIS A 124 -20.63 -1.80 -2.70
C HIS A 124 -19.29 -1.91 -1.95
N PRO A 125 -18.80 -3.14 -1.71
CA PRO A 125 -17.72 -3.37 -0.75
C PRO A 125 -16.46 -2.59 -1.10
N ARG A 126 -16.08 -2.56 -2.38
CA ARG A 126 -14.92 -1.80 -2.83
C ARG A 126 -15.08 -0.30 -2.65
N ALA A 127 -16.29 0.24 -2.84
CA ALA A 127 -16.56 1.64 -2.55
C ALA A 127 -16.50 1.94 -1.04
N GLU A 128 -17.00 1.04 -0.20
CA GLU A 128 -16.94 1.16 1.26
C GLU A 128 -15.49 1.11 1.76
N ASP A 129 -14.68 0.16 1.29
CA ASP A 129 -13.27 0.03 1.62
C ASP A 129 -12.49 1.30 1.25
N ALA A 130 -12.67 1.77 0.01
CA ALA A 130 -12.03 2.99 -0.47
C ALA A 130 -12.48 4.24 0.30
N GLY A 131 -13.77 4.32 0.62
CA GLY A 131 -14.33 5.38 1.44
C GLY A 131 -13.70 5.40 2.82
N PHE A 132 -13.73 4.26 3.52
CA PHE A 132 -13.14 4.10 4.85
C PHE A 132 -11.65 4.49 4.89
N PHE A 133 -10.89 4.01 3.90
CA PHE A 133 -9.47 4.35 3.76
C PHE A 133 -9.26 5.86 3.55
N THR A 134 -10.06 6.45 2.67
CA THR A 134 -10.06 7.90 2.41
C THR A 134 -10.37 8.71 3.66
N GLY A 135 -11.32 8.25 4.49
CA GLY A 135 -11.68 8.92 5.74
C GLY A 135 -10.53 8.98 6.76
N GLY A 136 -9.78 7.88 6.89
CA GLY A 136 -8.60 7.85 7.77
C GLY A 136 -7.48 8.78 7.30
N ILE A 137 -7.24 8.85 5.99
CA ILE A 137 -6.32 9.81 5.38
C ILE A 137 -6.79 11.24 5.60
N ALA A 138 -8.07 11.52 5.36
CA ALA A 138 -8.65 12.86 5.54
C ALA A 138 -8.49 13.36 6.97
N ALA A 139 -8.71 12.48 7.97
CA ALA A 139 -8.52 12.80 9.38
C ALA A 139 -7.07 13.15 9.72
N ALA A 140 -6.10 12.44 9.15
CA ALA A 140 -4.67 12.69 9.36
C ALA A 140 -4.20 13.98 8.65
N LEU A 141 -4.59 14.18 7.39
CA LEU A 141 -4.27 15.40 6.62
C LEU A 141 -4.89 16.66 7.25
N SER A 142 -6.10 16.56 7.81
CA SER A 142 -6.74 17.68 8.52
C SER A 142 -5.96 18.13 9.76
N GLN A 143 -5.16 17.22 10.34
CA GLN A 143 -4.28 17.53 11.48
C GLN A 143 -2.87 17.97 11.03
N ASN A 144 -2.50 17.69 9.78
CA ASN A 144 -1.19 18.01 9.22
C ASN A 144 -1.31 18.69 7.83
N PRO A 145 -1.88 19.91 7.76
CA PRO A 145 -2.22 20.55 6.48
C PRO A 145 -0.99 20.91 5.63
N LYS A 146 0.20 21.02 6.23
CA LYS A 146 1.44 21.26 5.48
C LYS A 146 1.81 20.11 4.53
N ALA A 147 1.27 18.92 4.75
CA ALA A 147 1.52 17.74 3.91
C ALA A 147 0.54 17.62 2.73
N LEU A 148 -0.49 18.47 2.66
CA LEU A 148 -1.50 18.44 1.60
C LEU A 148 -0.91 18.60 0.18
N PRO A 149 0.06 19.51 -0.08
CA PRO A 149 0.62 19.65 -1.42
C PRO A 149 1.31 18.37 -1.91
N ASP A 150 2.14 17.77 -1.06
CA ASP A 150 2.89 16.55 -1.40
C ASP A 150 1.95 15.36 -1.59
N PHE A 151 0.95 15.22 -0.72
CA PHE A 151 -0.10 14.21 -0.88
C PHE A 151 -0.86 14.39 -2.21
N ALA A 152 -1.29 15.62 -2.51
CA ALA A 152 -2.03 15.92 -3.73
C ALA A 152 -1.20 15.62 -4.99
N GLN A 153 0.10 15.94 -4.97
CA GLN A 153 1.04 15.57 -6.02
C GLN A 153 1.10 14.06 -6.23
N GLY A 154 1.30 13.29 -5.16
CA GLY A 154 1.35 11.84 -5.23
C GLY A 154 0.05 11.21 -5.70
N ALA A 155 -1.08 11.80 -5.32
CA ALA A 155 -2.42 11.40 -5.75
C ALA A 155 -2.78 11.86 -7.18
N GLY A 156 -1.94 12.67 -7.84
CA GLY A 156 -2.21 13.20 -9.17
C GLY A 156 -3.39 14.18 -9.22
N VAL A 157 -3.68 14.88 -8.12
CA VAL A 157 -4.82 15.81 -8.00
C VAL A 157 -4.36 17.22 -7.63
N VAL A 158 -5.21 18.21 -7.89
CA VAL A 158 -4.94 19.59 -7.46
C VAL A 158 -5.18 19.71 -5.94
N PRO A 159 -4.25 20.31 -5.18
CA PRO A 159 -4.40 20.56 -3.74
C PRO A 159 -5.71 21.30 -3.40
N PRO A 160 -6.25 21.13 -2.18
CA PRO A 160 -7.46 21.84 -1.78
C PRO A 160 -7.22 23.35 -1.70
N ALA A 161 -8.29 24.12 -1.90
CA ALA A 161 -8.23 25.55 -1.63
C ALA A 161 -8.00 25.82 -0.13
N PRO A 162 -7.39 26.96 0.25
CA PRO A 162 -7.24 27.31 1.65
C PRO A 162 -8.58 27.31 2.40
N GLY A 163 -8.67 26.54 3.48
CA GLY A 163 -9.89 26.44 4.30
C GLY A 163 -10.96 25.48 3.76
N GLN A 164 -10.74 24.82 2.63
CA GLN A 164 -11.61 23.75 2.15
C GLN A 164 -11.52 22.52 3.07
N ASP A 165 -12.65 21.88 3.34
CA ASP A 165 -12.68 20.64 4.09
C ASP A 165 -11.99 19.50 3.32
N VAL A 166 -11.09 18.77 3.99
CA VAL A 166 -10.25 17.75 3.35
C VAL A 166 -11.09 16.54 2.92
N SER A 167 -12.09 16.16 3.71
CA SER A 167 -12.99 15.04 3.39
C SER A 167 -13.83 15.37 2.16
N GLU A 168 -14.39 16.59 2.11
CA GLU A 168 -15.13 17.09 0.96
C GLU A 168 -14.24 17.16 -0.29
N TRP A 169 -13.01 17.68 -0.15
CA TRP A 169 -12.05 17.75 -1.25
C TRP A 169 -11.74 16.37 -1.84
N LEU A 170 -11.46 15.36 -0.99
CA LEU A 170 -11.18 13.99 -1.45
C LEU A 170 -12.42 13.32 -2.06
N SER A 171 -13.58 13.48 -1.44
CA SER A 171 -14.85 12.96 -1.98
C SER A 171 -15.16 13.55 -3.36
N ALA A 172 -14.88 14.84 -3.59
CA ALA A 172 -15.08 15.49 -4.87
C ALA A 172 -14.19 14.92 -6.00
N ARG A 173 -13.11 14.19 -5.69
CA ARG A 173 -12.24 13.57 -6.70
C ARG A 173 -12.74 12.22 -7.20
N ILE A 174 -13.76 11.66 -6.55
CA ILE A 174 -14.38 10.37 -6.88
C ILE A 174 -15.78 10.60 -7.46
N ASP A 175 -15.91 11.54 -8.40
CA ASP A 175 -17.18 11.99 -8.99
C ASP A 175 -17.74 11.05 -10.07
N ALA A 176 -16.89 10.23 -10.67
CA ALA A 176 -17.28 9.25 -11.69
C ALA A 176 -18.12 8.07 -11.17
N LEU A 177 -18.31 7.94 -9.84
CA LEU A 177 -19.09 6.83 -9.27
C LEU A 177 -20.61 7.01 -9.47
N PRO A 178 -21.33 5.94 -9.83
CA PRO A 178 -22.79 5.96 -9.83
C PRO A 178 -23.33 6.16 -8.41
N ARG A 179 -24.51 6.79 -8.29
CA ARG A 179 -25.08 7.23 -7.00
C ARG A 179 -25.05 6.17 -5.87
N PRO A 180 -25.40 4.89 -6.09
CA PRO A 180 -25.37 3.88 -5.02
C PRO A 180 -23.95 3.64 -4.48
N ALA A 181 -22.97 3.45 -5.36
CA ALA A 181 -21.57 3.26 -4.97
C ALA A 181 -20.99 4.53 -4.34
N ARG A 182 -21.35 5.71 -4.87
CA ARG A 182 -20.95 7.00 -4.30
C ARG A 182 -21.47 7.19 -2.88
N ALA A 183 -22.73 6.86 -2.62
CA ALA A 183 -23.31 6.95 -1.28
C ALA A 183 -22.61 6.01 -0.28
N ALA A 184 -22.28 4.79 -0.71
CA ALA A 184 -21.54 3.83 0.10
C ALA A 184 -20.12 4.34 0.43
N PHE A 185 -19.41 4.89 -0.58
CA PHE A 185 -18.12 5.53 -0.40
C PHE A 185 -18.19 6.68 0.59
N ASP A 186 -19.11 7.63 0.40
CA ASP A 186 -19.22 8.80 1.25
C ASP A 186 -19.58 8.40 2.69
N GLN A 187 -20.50 7.46 2.88
CA GLN A 187 -20.85 6.96 4.21
C GLN A 187 -19.64 6.34 4.92
N ALA A 188 -18.86 5.52 4.23
CA ALA A 188 -17.67 4.89 4.80
C ALA A 188 -16.55 5.91 5.07
N LEU A 189 -16.40 6.92 4.20
CA LEU A 189 -15.48 8.05 4.41
C LEU A 189 -15.76 8.76 5.72
N HIS A 190 -17.02 9.12 5.96
CA HIS A 190 -17.41 9.77 7.21
C HIS A 190 -17.11 8.86 8.40
N ALA A 191 -17.39 7.56 8.30
CA ALA A 191 -17.10 6.60 9.38
C ALA A 191 -15.59 6.47 9.69
N GLY A 192 -14.73 6.53 8.67
CA GLY A 192 -13.27 6.52 8.81
C GLY A 192 -12.69 7.82 9.34
N ALA A 193 -13.35 8.96 9.09
CA ALA A 193 -12.90 10.29 9.48
C ALA A 193 -13.26 10.69 10.93
N VAL A 194 -14.19 9.97 11.59
CA VAL A 194 -14.60 10.24 12.98
C VAL A 194 -13.40 10.12 13.93
N ARG A 195 -13.21 11.16 14.75
CA ARG A 195 -12.18 11.24 15.80
C ARG A 195 -12.57 10.44 17.04
#